data_AF-E0RRE6-F1
#
_entry.id   AF-E0RRE6-F1
#
_cell.length_a   1.000
_cell.length_b   1.000
_cell.length_c   1.000
_cell.angle_alpha   90.00
_cell.angle_beta   90.00
_cell.angle_gamma   90.00
#
_symmetry.space_group_name_H-M   'P 1'
#
loop_
_entity.id
_entity.type
_entity.pdbx_description
1 polymer ?
#
loop_
_entity_poly.entity_id
_entity_poly.type
_entity_poly.pdbx_seq_one_letter_code
_entity_poly.pdbx_strand_id
1 'polypeptide(L)' 'MGSKCPFSVGDEVIFVPSERTKGWYQQIFELMGLIPGRKYVIKKIVEDTYLYFDNNIGGFPWTDFKKPGEKE' A
#
# COMPACT_ATOMS: atom_id res chain seq x y z
N MET A 1 2.08 -20.37 -6.02
CA MET A 1 2.96 -19.73 -5.03
C MET A 1 2.44 -18.32 -4.81
N GLY A 2 1.86 -18.00 -3.65
CA GLY A 2 1.55 -16.61 -3.31
C GLY A 2 2.86 -15.88 -3.03
N SER A 3 3.12 -14.77 -3.72
CA SER A 3 4.26 -13.91 -3.41
C SER A 3 4.08 -13.37 -1.99
N LYS A 4 5.06 -13.62 -1.12
CA LYS A 4 5.06 -13.06 0.24
C LYS A 4 5.31 -11.56 0.17
N CYS A 5 4.73 -10.80 1.10
CA CYS A 5 5.01 -9.37 1.24
C CYS A 5 6.54 -9.13 1.34
N PRO A 6 7.14 -8.30 0.46
CA PRO A 6 8.57 -8.02 0.48
C PRO A 6 8.96 -6.89 1.45
N PHE A 7 7.99 -6.32 2.15
CA PHE A 7 8.19 -5.17 3.04
C PHE A 7 8.21 -5.59 4.51
N SER A 8 8.79 -4.72 5.34
CA SER A 8 8.82 -4.85 6.79
C SER A 8 8.09 -3.68 7.47
N VAL A 9 7.67 -3.89 8.72
CA VAL A 9 7.16 -2.79 9.56
C VAL A 9 8.28 -1.77 9.75
N GLY A 10 7.97 -0.49 9.54
CA GLY A 10 8.92 0.61 9.53
C GLY A 10 9.41 1.00 8.13
N ASP A 11 9.19 0.19 7.10
CA ASP A 11 9.55 0.55 5.72
C ASP A 11 8.69 1.72 5.23
N GLU A 12 9.32 2.61 4.46
CA GLU A 12 8.62 3.60 3.65
C GLU A 12 8.23 2.96 2.31
N VAL A 13 6.98 3.17 1.89
CA VAL A 13 6.45 2.68 0.60
C VAL A 13 5.65 3.78 -0.09
N ILE A 14 5.62 3.74 -1.42
CA ILE A 14 4.83 4.65 -2.26
C ILE A 14 3.57 3.92 -2.72
N PHE A 15 2.40 4.55 -2.54
CA PHE A 15 1.15 4.01 -3.03
C PHE A 15 1.04 4.19 -4.55
N VAL A 16 0.96 3.08 -5.28
CA VAL A 16 0.88 3.00 -6.73
C VAL A 16 -0.18 1.98 -7.14
N PRO A 17 -1.47 2.29 -6.95
CA PRO A 17 -2.53 1.34 -7.23
C PRO A 17 -2.53 0.95 -8.72
N SER A 18 -2.76 -0.33 -8.99
CA SER A 18 -2.95 -0.80 -10.37
C SER A 18 -4.13 -0.11 -11.05
N GLU A 19 -4.18 -0.08 -12.39
CA GLU A 19 -5.34 0.48 -13.11
C GLU A 19 -6.66 -0.20 -12.72
N ARG A 20 -6.61 -1.51 -12.48
CA ARG A 20 -7.75 -2.27 -11.97
C ARG A 20 -8.18 -1.79 -10.58
N THR A 21 -7.21 -1.57 -9.69
CA THR A 21 -7.44 -1.07 -8.33
C THR A 21 -8.03 0.35 -8.35
N LYS A 22 -7.52 1.24 -9.23
CA LYS A 22 -8.06 2.59 -9.43
C LYS A 22 -9.53 2.57 -9.84
N GLY A 23 -9.89 1.75 -10.83
CA GLY A 23 -11.26 1.70 -11.35
C GLY A 23 -12.33 1.26 -10.34
N TRP A 24 -11.96 0.51 -9.30
CA TRP A 24 -12.90 -0.04 -8.33
C TRP A 24 -12.99 0.77 -7.02
N TYR A 25 -11.93 1.48 -6.66
CA TYR A 25 -11.76 2.00 -5.29
C TYR A 25 -11.26 3.45 -5.21
N GLN A 26 -11.21 4.20 -6.31
CA GLN A 26 -10.67 5.57 -6.32
C GLN A 26 -11.28 6.46 -5.21
N GLN A 27 -12.61 6.48 -5.06
CA GLN A 27 -13.28 7.25 -4.00
C GLN A 27 -12.96 6.74 -2.59
N ILE A 28 -12.76 5.43 -2.43
CA ILE A 28 -12.50 4.79 -1.13
C ILE A 28 -11.09 5.12 -0.65
N PHE A 29 -10.08 5.13 -1.54
CA PHE A 29 -8.72 5.49 -1.16
C PHE A 29 -8.61 6.95 -0.74
N GLU A 30 -9.26 7.85 -1.48
CA GLU A 30 -9.29 9.28 -1.13
C GLU A 30 -9.97 9.52 0.21
N LEU A 31 -11.10 8.84 0.49
CA LEU A 31 -11.78 8.88 1.79
C LEU A 31 -10.91 8.32 2.93
N MET A 32 -10.09 7.31 2.66
CA MET A 32 -9.17 6.70 3.62
C MET A 32 -7.81 7.43 3.70
N GLY A 33 -7.60 8.52 2.95
CA GLY A 33 -6.35 9.29 2.99
C GLY A 33 -5.17 8.66 2.24
N LEU A 34 -5.43 7.69 1.35
CA LEU A 34 -4.45 7.08 0.46
C LEU A 34 -4.43 7.78 -0.90
N ILE A 35 -3.36 8.54 -1.12
CA ILE A 35 -3.15 9.39 -2.29
C ILE A 35 -2.10 8.71 -3.17
N PRO A 36 -2.41 8.36 -4.43
CA PRO A 36 -1.44 7.82 -5.36
C PRO A 36 -0.19 8.70 -5.47
N GLY A 37 0.99 8.08 -5.46
CA GLY A 37 2.28 8.77 -5.48
C GLY A 37 2.77 9.29 -4.13
N ARG A 38 1.96 9.23 -3.06
CA ARG A 38 2.38 9.61 -1.71
C ARG A 38 3.10 8.46 -1.01
N LYS A 39 4.05 8.83 -0.15
CA LYS A 39 4.81 7.94 0.73
C LYS A 39 4.07 7.68 2.04
N TYR A 40 4.15 6.44 2.50
CA TYR A 40 3.56 5.97 3.75
C TYR A 40 4.56 5.07 4.49
N VAL A 41 4.53 5.09 5.81
CA VAL A 41 5.36 4.22 6.65
C VAL A 41 4.52 3.06 7.15
N ILE A 42 4.95 1.83 6.88
CA ILE A 42 4.24 0.63 7.31
C ILE A 42 4.27 0.54 8.84
N LYS A 43 3.10 0.46 9.46
CA LYS A 43 2.94 0.29 10.91
C LYS A 43 2.57 -1.14 11.29
N LYS A 44 1.89 -1.86 10.40
CA LYS A 44 1.49 -3.25 10.63
C LYS A 44 1.31 -3.97 9.31
N ILE A 45 1.69 -5.25 9.30
CA ILE A 45 1.44 -6.19 8.20
C ILE A 45 0.53 -7.29 8.76
N VAL A 46 -0.55 -7.60 8.04
CA VAL A 46 -1.51 -8.64 8.39
C VAL A 46 -1.50 -9.71 7.32
N GLU A 47 -1.47 -10.99 7.75
CA GLU A 47 -1.52 -12.17 6.87
C GLU A 47 -0.45 -12.15 5.75
N ASP A 48 0.71 -11.53 5.99
CA ASP A 48 1.77 -11.35 5.00
C ASP A 48 1.28 -10.72 3.67
N THR A 49 0.14 -10.01 3.71
CA THR A 49 -0.59 -9.56 2.51
C THR A 49 -1.01 -8.10 2.61
N TYR A 50 -1.55 -7.69 3.75
CA TYR A 50 -2.18 -6.38 3.91
C TYR A 50 -1.31 -5.41 4.71
N LEU A 51 -1.13 -4.21 4.17
CA LEU A 51 -0.40 -3.12 4.79
C LEU A 51 -1.34 -2.18 5.54
N TYR A 52 -0.88 -1.72 6.69
CA TYR A 52 -1.53 -0.72 7.54
C TYR A 52 -0.53 0.38 7.90
N PHE A 53 -1.02 1.61 7.93
CA PHE A 53 -0.31 2.86 8.14
C PHE A 53 -0.88 3.60 9.36
N ASP A 54 -0.39 4.82 9.63
CA ASP A 54 -0.89 5.65 10.73
C ASP A 54 -2.40 5.93 10.64
N ASN A 55 -3.02 6.25 11.79
CA ASN A 55 -4.46 6.54 11.92
C ASN A 55 -5.39 5.41 11.47
N ASN A 56 -4.96 4.14 11.60
CA ASN A 56 -5.70 2.96 11.15
C ASN A 56 -6.01 2.91 9.64
N ILE A 57 -5.32 3.72 8.83
CA ILE A 57 -5.40 3.66 7.38
C ILE A 57 -4.73 2.37 6.93
N GLY A 58 -5.48 1.38 6.44
CA GLY A 58 -4.89 0.09 6.06
C GLY A 58 -5.86 -0.92 5.47
N GLY A 59 -5.39 -2.16 5.33
CA GLY A 59 -6.12 -3.22 4.65
C GLY A 59 -5.87 -3.27 3.14
N PHE A 60 -4.78 -2.68 2.68
CA PHE A 60 -4.44 -2.61 1.26
C PHE A 60 -3.40 -3.67 0.90
N PRO A 61 -3.55 -4.36 -0.24
CA PRO A 61 -2.59 -5.39 -0.64
C PRO A 61 -1.24 -4.74 -0.94
N TRP A 62 -0.15 -5.37 -0.47
CA TRP A 62 1.21 -4.85 -0.66
C TRP A 62 1.59 -4.64 -2.13
N THR A 63 0.92 -5.33 -3.07
CA THR A 63 1.15 -5.22 -4.51
C THR A 63 0.79 -3.87 -5.10
N ASP A 64 -0.02 -3.06 -4.41
CA ASP A 64 -0.33 -1.67 -4.80
C ASP A 64 0.72 -0.68 -4.25
N PHE A 65 1.87 -1.17 -3.79
CA PHE A 65 2.94 -0.36 -3.21
C PHE A 65 4.31 -0.72 -3.79
N LYS A 66 5.23 0.25 -3.80
CA LYS A 66 6.63 0.08 -4.23
C LYS A 66 7.60 0.69 -3.22
N LYS A 67 8.85 0.22 -3.18
CA LYS A 67 9.89 0.90 -2.39
C LYS A 67 10.22 2.26 -3.01
N PRO A 68 10.50 3.30 -2.20
CA PRO A 68 11.00 4.56 -2.69
C PRO A 68 12.33 4.34 -3.42
N GLY A 69 12.35 4.59 -4.74
CA GLY A 69 13.54 4.41 -5.57
C GLY A 69 13.59 3.13 -6.41
N GLU A 70 12.58 2.25 -6.32
CA GLU A 70 12.38 1.24 -7.38
C GLU A 70 12.01 1.99 -8.68
N LYS A 71 12.95 1.99 -9.64
CA LYS A 71 12.66 2.39 -11.01
C LYS A 71 11.79 1.31 -11.66
N GLU A 72 10.85 1.75 -12.51
CA GLU A 72 10.00 0.87 -13.33
C GLU A 72 10.80 -0.18 -14.11
#